data_AF-A0A800IGI4-F1
#
_entry.id   AF-A0A800IGI4-F1
#
_cell.length_a   1.000
_cell.length_b   1.000
_cell.length_c   1.000
_cell.angle_alpha   90.00
_cell.angle_beta   90.00
_cell.angle_gamma   90.00
#
_symmetry.space_group_name_H-M   'P 1'
#
loop_
_entity.id
_entity.type
_entity.pdbx_description
1 polymer ?
#
loop_
_entity_poly.entity_id
_entity_poly.type
_entity_poly.pdbx_seq_one_letter_code
_entity_poly.pdbx_strand_id
1 'polypeptide(L)'
;ITGNSSVYRFEIGQHGYVFDEFIATFDAVIKCHRNEQEYLTQTINQKIGIQYWPKAWCPSFKYDCVSRFPLAFWKVPQITMGAKIIIFHGEINPHKAIHGGQGKWYRYVRAAPWVKEYWH
;
A
#
# COMPACT_ATOMS: atom_id res chain seq x y z
N ILE A 1 -5.82 -6.95 -14.02
CA ILE A 1 -5.38 -7.24 -12.63
C ILE A 1 -4.54 -6.05 -12.20
N THR A 2 -4.79 -5.48 -11.01
CA THR A 2 -4.05 -4.29 -10.52
C THR A 2 -3.46 -4.61 -9.16
N GLY A 3 -2.13 -4.60 -9.05
CA GLY A 3 -1.42 -4.78 -7.78
C GLY A 3 -1.24 -3.45 -7.07
N ASN A 4 -1.17 -3.48 -5.74
CA ASN A 4 -0.71 -2.32 -4.98
C ASN A 4 0.82 -2.22 -5.13
N SER A 5 1.33 -1.08 -5.61
CA SER A 5 2.77 -0.83 -5.79
C SER A 5 3.51 -0.37 -4.52
N SER A 6 2.90 -0.50 -3.34
CA SER A 6 3.56 -0.10 -2.07
C SER A 6 4.84 -0.89 -1.78
N VAL A 7 4.91 -2.15 -2.22
CA VAL A 7 6.09 -3.01 -2.05
C VAL A 7 6.28 -3.82 -3.32
N TYR A 8 7.41 -3.65 -3.97
CA TYR A 8 7.83 -4.42 -5.13
C TYR A 8 9.27 -4.85 -4.97
N ARG A 9 9.60 -6.00 -5.57
CA ARG A 9 10.97 -6.50 -5.70
C ARG A 9 11.21 -6.74 -7.18
N PHE A 10 12.32 -6.25 -7.67
CA PHE A 10 12.74 -6.40 -9.05
C PHE A 10 14.25 -6.45 -9.12
N GLU A 11 14.76 -6.95 -10.23
CA GLU A 11 16.19 -6.94 -10.52
C GLU A 11 16.56 -5.64 -11.22
N ILE A 12 17.61 -4.97 -10.72
CA ILE A 12 18.07 -3.71 -11.27
C ILE A 12 18.50 -3.93 -12.72
N GLY A 13 18.00 -3.08 -13.63
CA GLY A 13 18.30 -3.13 -15.06
C GLY A 13 17.37 -4.00 -15.90
N GLN A 14 16.54 -4.88 -15.31
CA GLN A 14 15.68 -5.78 -16.09
C GLN A 14 14.44 -5.13 -16.72
N HIS A 15 14.01 -3.97 -16.24
CA HIS A 15 12.72 -3.38 -16.65
C HIS A 15 12.83 -1.98 -17.25
N GLY A 16 13.98 -1.64 -17.86
CA GLY A 16 14.19 -0.34 -18.53
C GLY A 16 13.11 -0.01 -19.57
N TYR A 17 12.64 -1.04 -20.29
CA TYR A 17 11.58 -0.91 -21.30
C TYR A 17 10.28 -0.31 -20.76
N VAL A 18 9.98 -0.45 -19.46
CA VAL A 18 8.75 0.10 -18.87
C VAL A 18 8.80 1.61 -18.92
N PHE A 19 9.96 2.20 -18.65
CA PHE A 19 10.15 3.64 -18.71
C PHE A 19 10.19 4.14 -20.15
N ASP A 20 10.90 3.43 -21.04
CA ASP A 20 10.99 3.81 -22.46
C ASP A 20 9.62 3.80 -23.14
N GLU A 21 8.81 2.77 -22.86
CA GLU A 21 7.45 2.63 -23.39
C GLU A 21 6.52 3.72 -22.83
N PHE A 22 6.67 4.06 -21.54
CA PHE A 22 5.92 5.15 -20.92
C PHE A 22 6.21 6.50 -21.58
N ILE A 23 7.48 6.82 -21.85
CA ILE A 23 7.86 8.05 -22.53
C ILE A 23 7.34 8.07 -23.97
N ALA A 24 7.47 6.96 -24.69
CA ALA A 24 7.05 6.87 -26.10
C ALA A 24 5.53 6.96 -26.29
N THR A 25 4.73 6.57 -25.29
CA THR A 25 3.26 6.42 -25.41
C THR A 25 2.48 7.18 -24.35
N PHE A 26 3.10 8.16 -23.69
CA PHE A 26 2.56 8.88 -22.53
C PHE A 26 1.09 9.31 -22.69
N ASP A 27 0.75 9.96 -23.80
CA ASP A 27 -0.61 10.46 -24.07
C ASP A 27 -1.67 9.34 -24.16
N ALA A 28 -1.29 8.15 -24.62
CA ALA A 28 -2.17 6.99 -24.64
C ALA A 28 -2.28 6.36 -23.26
N VAL A 29 -1.15 6.26 -22.53
CA VAL A 29 -1.09 5.68 -21.19
C VAL A 29 -2.01 6.42 -20.23
N ILE A 30 -1.97 7.76 -20.21
CA ILE A 30 -2.82 8.57 -19.33
C ILE A 30 -4.32 8.47 -19.65
N LYS A 31 -4.68 8.07 -20.88
CA LYS A 31 -6.08 7.87 -21.30
C LYS A 31 -6.59 6.47 -20.97
N CYS A 32 -5.72 5.47 -21.07
CA CYS A 32 -6.09 4.07 -20.90
C CYS A 32 -5.99 3.57 -19.46
N HIS A 33 -5.14 4.18 -18.63
CA HIS A 33 -4.93 3.75 -17.25
C HIS A 33 -5.40 4.80 -16.26
N ARG A 34 -6.08 4.35 -15.20
CA ARG A 34 -6.57 5.24 -14.15
C ARG A 34 -5.42 5.82 -13.33
N ASN A 35 -4.33 5.07 -13.16
CA ASN A 35 -3.15 5.48 -12.42
C ASN A 35 -1.90 4.70 -12.86
N GLU A 36 -0.76 5.13 -12.33
CA GLU A 36 0.55 4.53 -12.61
C GLU A 36 0.66 3.08 -12.12
N GLN A 37 0.02 2.69 -11.01
CA GLN A 37 0.02 1.30 -10.54
C GLN A 37 -0.61 0.33 -11.54
N GLU A 38 -1.71 0.75 -12.17
CA GLU A 38 -2.40 -0.02 -13.18
C GLU A 38 -1.55 -0.18 -14.44
N TYR A 39 -0.93 0.91 -14.90
CA TYR A 39 0.01 0.87 -16.02
C TYR A 39 1.16 -0.11 -15.74
N LEU A 40 1.88 0.07 -14.63
CA LEU A 40 3.01 -0.81 -14.27
C LEU A 40 2.59 -2.27 -14.18
N THR A 41 1.47 -2.55 -13.50
CA THR A 41 0.98 -3.92 -13.35
C THR A 41 0.67 -4.54 -14.72
N GLN A 42 0.00 -3.81 -15.60
CA GLN A 42 -0.37 -4.33 -16.93
C GLN A 42 0.86 -4.54 -17.82
N THR A 43 1.73 -3.54 -17.94
CA THR A 43 2.93 -3.59 -18.79
C THR A 43 3.88 -4.71 -18.37
N ILE A 44 4.11 -4.87 -17.05
CA ILE A 44 4.99 -5.94 -16.54
C ILE A 44 4.33 -7.31 -16.70
N ASN A 45 3.04 -7.44 -16.35
CA ASN A 45 2.32 -8.70 -16.44
C ASN A 45 2.23 -9.23 -17.87
N GLN A 46 2.11 -8.35 -18.86
CA GLN A 46 2.06 -8.73 -20.27
C GLN A 46 3.38 -9.31 -20.79
N LYS A 47 4.55 -8.85 -20.30
CA LYS A 47 5.85 -9.30 -20.81
C LYS A 47 6.45 -10.48 -20.05
N ILE A 48 6.41 -10.46 -18.73
CA ILE A 48 7.12 -11.44 -17.89
C ILE A 48 6.24 -12.11 -16.83
N GLY A 49 5.01 -11.63 -16.67
CA GLY A 49 4.12 -12.05 -15.58
C GLY A 49 4.48 -11.40 -14.24
N ILE A 50 3.50 -11.25 -13.37
CA ILE A 50 3.68 -10.73 -12.01
C ILE A 50 3.44 -11.84 -10.99
N GLN A 51 4.29 -11.86 -9.97
CA GLN A 51 4.08 -12.70 -8.79
C GLN A 51 3.63 -11.82 -7.63
N TYR A 52 2.55 -12.22 -6.98
CA TYR A 52 2.03 -11.53 -5.83
C TYR A 52 2.63 -12.09 -4.54
N TRP A 53 3.08 -11.19 -3.66
CA TRP A 53 3.39 -11.55 -2.29
C TRP A 53 2.16 -12.16 -1.61
N PRO A 54 2.34 -13.08 -0.64
CA PRO A 54 1.26 -13.53 0.21
C PRO A 54 0.54 -12.34 0.84
N LYS A 55 -0.79 -12.28 0.71
CA LYS A 55 -1.58 -11.13 1.18
C LYS A 55 -1.33 -10.77 2.64
N ALA A 56 -1.10 -11.77 3.49
CA ALA A 56 -0.83 -11.59 4.91
C ALA A 56 0.48 -10.84 5.22
N TRP A 57 1.44 -10.81 4.29
CA TRP A 57 2.72 -10.11 4.51
C TRP A 57 2.58 -8.59 4.48
N CYS A 58 1.62 -8.08 3.71
CA CYS A 58 1.50 -6.66 3.41
C CYS A 58 0.13 -6.09 3.84
N PRO A 59 -0.26 -6.20 5.12
CA PRO A 59 -1.53 -5.65 5.60
C PRO A 59 -1.56 -4.13 5.52
N SER A 60 -2.72 -3.58 5.20
CA SER A 60 -3.01 -2.16 5.35
C SER A 60 -3.23 -1.82 6.82
N PHE A 61 -2.54 -0.79 7.31
CA PHE A 61 -2.75 -0.34 8.69
C PHE A 61 -4.23 -0.01 8.96
N LYS A 62 -4.86 0.81 8.12
CA LYS A 62 -6.23 1.30 8.36
C LYS A 62 -7.32 0.27 8.11
N TYR A 63 -7.07 -0.76 7.32
CA TYR A 63 -8.08 -1.77 6.98
C TYR A 63 -7.91 -3.08 7.73
N ASP A 64 -6.67 -3.48 8.01
CA ASP A 64 -6.35 -4.79 8.59
C ASP A 64 -5.89 -4.67 10.05
N CYS A 65 -5.10 -3.65 10.40
CA CYS A 65 -4.62 -3.46 11.78
C CYS A 65 -5.65 -2.76 12.68
N VAL A 66 -6.43 -1.84 12.11
CA VAL A 66 -7.45 -1.06 12.83
C VAL A 66 -8.80 -1.78 12.81
N SER A 67 -9.41 -1.94 13.98
CA SER A 67 -10.78 -2.48 14.10
C SER A 67 -11.81 -1.57 13.43
N ARG A 68 -12.91 -2.12 12.93
CA ARG A 68 -14.00 -1.32 12.36
C ARG A 68 -14.76 -0.57 13.46
N PHE A 69 -15.43 0.52 13.09
CA PHE A 69 -16.40 1.18 13.96
C PHE A 69 -17.49 0.17 14.39
N PRO A 70 -17.96 0.18 15.65
CA PRO A 70 -17.55 1.06 16.75
C PRO A 70 -16.33 0.56 17.55
N LEU A 71 -15.90 -0.69 17.33
CA LEU A 71 -14.79 -1.31 18.08
C LEU A 71 -13.48 -0.52 18.02
N ALA A 72 -13.27 0.25 16.95
CA ALA A 72 -12.15 1.18 16.79
C ALA A 72 -11.94 2.13 17.97
N PHE A 73 -13.00 2.45 18.73
CA PHE A 73 -12.92 3.34 19.90
C PHE A 73 -12.26 2.68 21.11
N TRP A 74 -12.40 1.36 21.28
CA TRP A 74 -11.89 0.63 22.44
C TRP A 74 -10.66 -0.20 22.11
N LYS A 75 -10.61 -0.81 20.91
CA LYS A 75 -9.52 -1.70 20.51
C LYS A 75 -8.34 -0.91 19.96
N VAL A 76 -7.17 -1.15 20.53
CA VAL A 76 -5.89 -0.68 20.01
C VAL A 76 -5.61 -1.41 18.68
N PRO A 77 -5.14 -0.71 17.63
CA PRO A 77 -4.73 -1.37 16.40
C PRO A 77 -3.62 -2.40 16.68
N GLN A 78 -3.60 -3.53 15.98
CA GLN A 78 -2.62 -4.59 16.23
C GLN A 78 -1.95 -5.05 14.95
N ILE A 79 -0.71 -5.53 15.06
CA ILE A 79 0.00 -6.21 13.98
C ILE A 79 -0.75 -7.51 13.66
N THR A 80 -1.13 -7.70 12.40
CA THR A 80 -1.83 -8.91 11.97
C THR A 80 -0.88 -10.09 11.86
N MET A 81 -1.39 -11.30 12.09
CA MET A 81 -0.61 -12.53 11.97
C MET A 81 -0.03 -12.68 10.57
N GLY A 82 1.28 -12.96 10.50
CA GLY A 82 2.01 -13.13 9.23
C GLY A 82 2.47 -11.81 8.59
N ALA A 83 2.18 -10.66 9.20
CA ALA A 83 2.64 -9.36 8.72
C ALA A 83 4.18 -9.30 8.67
N LYS A 84 4.70 -8.79 7.56
CA LYS A 84 6.13 -8.50 7.35
C LYS A 84 6.34 -7.01 7.13
N ILE A 85 5.44 -6.35 6.40
CA ILE A 85 5.50 -4.93 6.09
C ILE A 85 4.10 -4.33 6.25
N ILE A 86 3.93 -3.39 7.17
CA ILE A 86 2.64 -2.71 7.38
C ILE A 86 2.56 -1.48 6.47
N ILE A 87 1.50 -1.41 5.67
CA ILE A 87 1.32 -0.33 4.70
C ILE A 87 0.50 0.80 5.31
N PHE A 88 1.14 1.95 5.53
CA PHE A 88 0.49 3.21 5.92
C PHE A 88 0.15 4.03 4.68
N HIS A 89 -1.07 3.89 4.16
CA HIS A 89 -1.52 4.61 2.98
C HIS A 89 -2.72 5.53 3.25
N GLY A 90 -2.69 6.72 2.65
CA GLY A 90 -3.64 7.80 2.91
C GLY A 90 -3.20 8.70 4.07
N GLU A 91 -4.16 9.32 4.75
CA GLU A 91 -3.90 10.40 5.72
C GLU A 91 -3.29 9.94 7.05
N ILE A 92 -3.41 8.66 7.37
CA ILE A 92 -2.92 8.08 8.63
C ILE A 92 -1.52 7.53 8.39
N ASN A 93 -0.54 8.39 8.63
CA ASN A 93 0.88 8.05 8.60
C ASN A 93 1.34 7.48 9.97
N PRO A 94 2.56 6.92 10.07
CA PRO A 94 3.06 6.34 11.31
C PRO A 94 3.04 7.32 12.50
N HIS A 95 3.47 8.56 12.31
CA HIS A 95 3.46 9.59 13.37
C HIS A 95 2.05 9.82 13.94
N LYS A 96 1.02 9.92 13.08
CA LYS A 96 -0.37 10.03 13.54
C LYS A 96 -0.86 8.75 14.19
N ALA A 97 -0.52 7.58 13.65
CA ALA A 97 -0.94 6.30 14.20
C ALA A 97 -0.46 6.10 15.65
N ILE A 98 0.75 6.54 15.95
CA ILE A 98 1.34 6.52 17.30
C ILE A 98 0.47 7.26 18.32
N HIS A 99 0.00 8.46 17.98
CA HIS A 99 -0.81 9.29 18.88
C HIS A 99 -2.31 8.97 18.80
N GLY A 100 -2.72 8.26 17.75
CA GLY A 100 -4.13 8.12 17.40
C GLY A 100 -4.65 9.39 16.73
N GLY A 101 -5.84 9.29 16.15
CA GLY A 101 -6.46 10.42 15.49
C GLY A 101 -7.69 10.04 14.69
N GLN A 102 -8.11 10.98 13.86
CA GLN A 102 -9.20 10.78 12.91
C GLN A 102 -8.61 10.94 11.51
N GLY A 103 -8.94 10.03 10.59
CA GLY A 103 -8.76 10.27 9.16
C GLY A 103 -9.93 11.12 8.64
N LYS A 104 -10.32 10.92 7.37
CA LYS A 104 -11.65 11.35 6.87
C LYS A 104 -12.74 11.11 7.92
N TRP A 105 -13.75 11.99 7.94
CA TRP A 105 -14.79 12.13 8.98
C TRP A 105 -15.43 10.84 9.53
N TYR A 106 -15.39 9.72 8.80
CA TYR A 106 -15.94 8.44 9.21
C TYR A 106 -14.93 7.47 9.86
N ARG A 107 -13.64 7.79 9.95
CA ARG A 107 -12.60 6.83 10.39
C ARG A 107 -11.80 7.32 11.59
N TYR A 108 -12.27 6.96 12.78
CA TYR A 108 -11.52 7.07 14.02
C TYR A 108 -10.47 5.96 14.12
N VAL A 109 -9.28 6.32 14.62
CA VAL A 109 -8.19 5.38 14.90
C VAL A 109 -7.64 5.65 16.29
N ARG A 110 -7.79 4.67 17.18
CA ARG A 110 -7.15 4.69 18.50
C ARG A 110 -5.63 4.64 18.34
N ALA A 111 -4.92 5.28 19.28
CA ALA A 111 -3.47 5.27 19.32
C ALA A 111 -2.89 3.85 19.23
N ALA A 112 -1.84 3.69 18.43
CA ALA A 112 -1.06 2.48 18.25
C ALA A 112 0.40 2.73 18.68
N PRO A 113 0.70 2.77 20.00
CA PRO A 113 2.01 3.15 20.50
C PRO A 113 3.16 2.24 20.03
N TRP A 114 2.86 0.96 19.78
CA TRP A 114 3.82 -0.03 19.28
C TRP A 114 4.47 0.36 17.94
N VAL A 115 3.85 1.27 17.17
CA VAL A 115 4.45 1.77 15.92
C VAL A 115 5.80 2.45 16.18
N LYS A 116 6.01 3.05 17.36
CA LYS A 116 7.29 3.65 17.77
C LYS A 116 8.45 2.66 17.82
N GLU A 117 8.16 1.37 18.02
CA GLU A 117 9.19 0.32 18.08
C GLU A 117 9.81 0.06 16.70
N TYR A 118 9.13 0.47 15.62
CA TYR A 118 9.53 0.21 14.22
C TYR A 118 9.74 1.49 13.39
N TRP A 119 9.46 2.67 13.96
CA TRP A 119 9.49 3.95 13.25
C TRP A 119 10.23 5.00 14.08
N HIS A 120 11.48 5.27 13.69
CA HIS A 120 12.41 6.21 14.35
C HIS A 120 12.36 7.60 13.71
#